data_AF-A0A7R7GPL6-F1
#
_entry.id   AF-A0A7R7GPL6-F1
#
_cell.length_a   1.000
_cell.length_b   1.000
_cell.length_c   1.000
_cell.angle_alpha   90.00
_cell.angle_beta   90.00
_cell.angle_gamma   90.00
#
_symmetry.space_group_name_H-M   'P 1'
#
loop_
_entity.id
_entity.type
_entity.pdbx_description
1 polymer ?
#
loop_
_entity_poly.entity_id
_entity_poly.type
_entity_poly.pdbx_seq_one_letter_code
_entity_poly.pdbx_strand_id
1 'polypeptide(L)'
;MADNPLHDLEQVMQRWAIWAAARDDGGLGYAARSTLGRVMDEGITGAAIRNQYHSYSHDAPLEETIERSVSRCPEEVREVVVKHYLGHGTVKQKAKDLHVSVEKYYRQLNNGQYWLHGQLTMAGILSSDA
;
A
#
# COMPACT_ATOMS: atom_id res chain seq x y z
N MET A 1 23.76 16.12 5.93
CA MET A 1 22.31 16.00 5.71
C MET A 1 21.96 14.60 6.14
N ALA A 2 21.21 14.42 7.23
CA ALA A 2 20.75 13.09 7.61
C ALA A 2 19.74 12.65 6.54
N ASP A 3 19.98 11.51 5.89
CA ASP A 3 18.99 10.90 5.01
C ASP A 3 17.71 10.69 5.82
N ASN A 4 16.61 11.29 5.37
CA ASN A 4 15.32 11.03 5.98
C ASN A 4 14.90 9.63 5.52
N PRO A 5 14.85 8.61 6.40
CA PRO A 5 14.52 7.23 6.00
C PRO A 5 13.14 7.12 5.34
N LEU A 6 12.27 8.11 5.56
CA LEU A 6 10.96 8.16 4.92
C LEU A 6 11.01 8.64 3.46
N HIS A 7 12.11 9.23 3.00
CA HIS A 7 12.25 9.71 1.62
C HIS A 7 12.29 8.55 0.63
N ASP A 8 13.10 7.53 0.91
CA ASP A 8 13.21 6.35 0.05
C ASP A 8 11.91 5.53 0.07
N LEU A 9 11.30 5.41 1.26
CA LEU A 9 9.98 4.81 1.40
C LEU A 9 8.95 5.54 0.52
N GLU A 10 8.92 6.88 0.54
CA GLU A 10 7.98 7.66 -0.25
C GLU A 10 8.14 7.39 -1.75
N GLN A 11 9.38 7.34 -2.25
CA GLN A 11 9.65 7.01 -3.66
C GLN A 11 9.12 5.60 -4.03
N VAL A 12 9.39 4.61 -3.18
CA VAL A 12 8.95 3.23 -3.38
C VAL A 12 7.43 3.11 -3.34
N MET A 13 6.78 3.79 -2.40
CA MET A 13 5.32 3.79 -2.26
C MET A 13 4.62 4.53 -3.40
N GLN A 14 5.20 5.62 -3.92
CA GLN A 14 4.69 6.29 -5.11
C GLN A 14 4.79 5.42 -6.36
N ARG A 15 5.90 4.71 -6.53
CA ARG A 15 6.05 3.72 -7.62
C ARG A 15 4.98 2.63 -7.54
N TRP A 16 4.74 2.09 -6.34
CA TRP A 16 3.66 1.13 -6.13
C TRP A 16 2.28 1.73 -6.43
N ALA A 17 2.02 2.98 -6.01
CA ALA A 17 0.74 3.65 -6.27
C ALA A 17 0.45 3.81 -7.77
N ILE A 18 1.46 4.19 -8.57
CA ILE A 18 1.35 4.29 -10.03
C ILE A 18 1.03 2.93 -10.65
N TRP A 19 1.76 1.88 -10.24
CA TRP A 19 1.52 0.52 -10.72
C TRP A 19 0.13 -0.01 -10.32
N ALA A 20 -0.32 0.27 -9.09
CA ALA A 20 -1.62 -0.13 -8.60
C ALA A 20 -2.76 0.58 -9.36
N ALA A 21 -2.62 1.88 -9.64
CA ALA A 21 -3.59 2.65 -10.41
C ALA A 21 -3.73 2.13 -11.86
N ALA A 22 -2.61 1.82 -12.52
CA ALA A 22 -2.63 1.26 -13.88
C ALA A 22 -3.38 -0.09 -13.99
N ARG A 23 -3.46 -0.85 -12.89
CA ARG A 23 -4.19 -2.13 -12.83
C ARG A 23 -5.67 -1.96 -12.55
N ASP A 24 -6.06 -0.92 -11.81
CA ASP A 24 -7.47 -0.59 -11.56
C ASP A 24 -8.16 -0.16 -12.88
N ASP A 25 -7.41 0.54 -13.73
CA ASP A 25 -7.85 0.91 -15.08
C ASP A 25 -7.81 -0.28 -16.08
N GLY A 26 -7.24 -1.41 -15.68
CA GLY A 26 -7.24 -2.70 -16.39
C GLY A 26 -6.62 -2.70 -17.79
N GLY A 27 -6.07 -1.59 -18.30
CA GLY A 27 -5.64 -1.41 -19.70
C GLY A 27 -6.72 -1.67 -20.78
N LEU A 28 -7.88 -2.23 -20.39
CA LEU A 28 -8.92 -2.81 -21.23
C LEU A 28 -10.33 -2.67 -20.59
N GLY A 29 -10.48 -1.97 -19.46
CA GLY A 29 -11.79 -1.72 -18.83
C GLY A 29 -12.41 -2.86 -18.02
N TYR A 30 -11.67 -3.95 -17.75
CA TYR A 30 -12.06 -4.94 -16.75
C TYR A 30 -11.16 -4.77 -15.52
N ALA A 31 -11.72 -4.30 -14.40
CA ALA A 31 -11.00 -4.07 -13.16
C ALA A 31 -10.33 -5.38 -12.67
N ALA A 32 -9.02 -5.49 -12.88
CA ALA A 32 -8.22 -6.57 -12.35
C ALA A 32 -8.01 -6.31 -10.85
N ARG A 33 -9.04 -6.63 -10.03
CA ARG A 33 -9.04 -6.34 -8.59
C ARG A 33 -7.70 -6.73 -7.95
N SER A 34 -7.00 -5.75 -7.41
CA SER A 34 -5.74 -5.93 -6.68
C SER A 34 -5.94 -6.85 -5.48
N THR A 35 -4.87 -7.51 -5.03
CA THR A 35 -4.91 -8.38 -3.84
C THR A 35 -5.39 -7.57 -2.64
N LEU A 36 -4.93 -6.33 -2.55
CA LEU A 36 -5.34 -5.37 -1.53
C LEU A 36 -6.83 -5.03 -1.61
N GLY A 37 -7.38 -4.77 -2.80
CA GLY A 37 -8.82 -4.53 -2.97
C GLY A 37 -9.67 -5.70 -2.47
N ARG A 38 -9.21 -6.94 -2.71
CA ARG A 38 -9.88 -8.15 -2.20
C ARG A 38 -9.72 -8.34 -0.69
N VAL A 39 -8.56 -7.99 -0.12
CA VAL A 39 -8.35 -8.02 1.35
C VAL A 39 -9.27 -7.02 2.04
N MET A 40 -9.47 -5.84 1.44
CA MET A 40 -10.39 -4.83 1.96
C MET A 40 -11.86 -5.26 1.89
N ASP A 41 -12.27 -5.92 0.81
CA ASP A 41 -13.67 -6.34 0.62
C ASP A 41 -14.04 -7.65 1.34
N GLU A 42 -13.11 -8.63 1.35
CA GLU A 42 -13.40 -10.03 1.74
C GLU A 42 -12.59 -10.50 2.96
N GLY A 43 -11.74 -9.64 3.53
CA GLY A 43 -10.80 -10.00 4.60
C GLY A 43 -9.63 -10.87 4.12
N ILE A 44 -8.64 -11.06 5.00
CA ILE A 44 -7.38 -11.80 4.69
C ILE A 44 -7.67 -13.22 4.16
N THR A 45 -8.69 -13.89 4.72
CA THR A 45 -9.06 -15.27 4.37
C THR A 45 -9.72 -15.37 2.99
N GLY A 46 -10.57 -14.42 2.61
CA GLY A 46 -11.20 -14.38 1.28
C GLY A 46 -10.20 -14.08 0.16
N ALA A 47 -9.27 -13.16 0.43
CA ALA A 47 -8.20 -12.80 -0.49
C ALA A 47 -7.22 -13.97 -0.76
N ALA A 48 -6.96 -14.82 0.24
CA ALA A 48 -6.05 -15.95 0.10
C ALA A 48 -6.61 -17.09 -0.78
N ILE A 49 -7.93 -17.33 -0.75
CA ILE A 49 -8.56 -18.46 -1.45
C ILE A 49 -8.62 -18.25 -2.96
N ARG A 50 -8.78 -17.02 -3.45
CA ARG A 50 -8.81 -16.71 -4.90
C ARG A 50 -7.46 -16.31 -5.51
N ASN A 51 -6.41 -16.19 -4.70
CA ASN A 51 -5.05 -15.93 -5.19
C ASN A 51 -4.46 -17.09 -6.00
N GLN A 52 -5.06 -18.28 -5.98
CA GLN A 52 -4.58 -19.42 -6.78
C GLN A 52 -4.92 -19.32 -8.28
N TYR A 53 -5.82 -18.41 -8.70
CA TYR A 53 -6.38 -18.41 -10.07
C TYR A 53 -6.06 -17.17 -10.92
N HIS A 54 -5.29 -16.20 -10.43
CA HIS A 54 -4.79 -15.11 -11.28
C HIS A 54 -3.28 -15.16 -11.30
N SER A 55 -2.75 -15.76 -12.36
CA SER A 55 -1.32 -15.79 -12.63
C SER A 55 -0.81 -14.36 -12.70
N TYR A 56 -0.01 -14.03 -11.70
CA TYR A 56 0.81 -12.84 -11.53
C TYR A 56 1.45 -12.43 -12.86
N SER A 57 1.44 -11.12 -13.16
CA SER A 57 2.28 -10.63 -14.24
C SER A 57 3.71 -10.88 -13.80
N HIS A 58 4.46 -11.69 -14.55
CA HIS A 58 5.87 -11.96 -14.30
C HIS A 58 6.75 -10.69 -14.37
N ASP A 59 6.18 -9.53 -14.69
CA ASP A 59 6.88 -8.32 -15.10
C ASP A 59 7.09 -7.30 -13.95
N ALA A 60 6.51 -7.51 -12.76
CA ALA A 60 6.58 -6.54 -11.65
C ALA A 60 6.77 -7.17 -10.24
N PRO A 61 7.83 -7.97 -10.01
CA PRO A 61 8.05 -8.66 -8.73
C PRO A 61 8.28 -7.71 -7.53
N LEU A 62 8.73 -6.47 -7.78
CA LEU A 62 8.96 -5.48 -6.73
C LEU A 62 7.63 -4.93 -6.20
N GLU A 63 6.76 -4.46 -7.09
CA GLU A 63 5.47 -3.86 -6.77
C GLU A 63 4.54 -4.85 -6.08
N GLU A 64 4.58 -6.12 -6.49
CA GLU A 64 3.87 -7.19 -5.80
C GLU A 64 4.39 -7.42 -4.38
N THR A 65 5.70 -7.27 -4.16
CA THR A 65 6.28 -7.39 -2.81
C THR A 65 5.88 -6.20 -1.93
N ILE A 66 5.77 -5.01 -2.51
CA ILE A 66 5.25 -3.83 -1.81
C ILE A 66 3.77 -4.04 -1.46
N GLU A 67 2.95 -4.49 -2.41
CA GLU A 67 1.52 -4.76 -2.16
C GLU A 67 1.31 -5.82 -1.06
N ARG A 68 2.10 -6.91 -1.09
CA ARG A 68 2.10 -7.91 -0.01
C ARG A 68 2.47 -7.31 1.33
N SER A 69 3.45 -6.42 1.38
CA SER A 69 3.83 -5.72 2.61
C SER A 69 2.67 -4.86 3.12
N VAL A 70 2.07 -4.01 2.26
CA VAL A 70 0.89 -3.20 2.62
C VAL A 70 -0.27 -4.06 3.13
N SER A 71 -0.54 -5.21 2.50
CA SER A 71 -1.62 -6.11 2.92
C SER A 71 -1.46 -6.65 4.34
N ARG A 72 -0.22 -6.78 4.81
CA ARG A 72 0.15 -7.31 6.13
C ARG A 72 0.19 -6.24 7.23
N CYS A 73 0.02 -4.96 6.89
CA CYS A 73 -0.18 -3.92 7.89
C CYS A 73 -1.40 -4.24 8.78
N PRO A 74 -1.38 -3.85 10.06
CA PRO A 74 -2.59 -3.84 10.89
C PRO A 74 -3.71 -3.08 10.18
N GLU A 75 -4.94 -3.58 10.28
CA GLU A 75 -6.08 -3.12 9.47
C GLU A 75 -6.30 -1.61 9.50
N GLU A 76 -6.39 -1.01 10.70
CA GLU A 76 -6.58 0.44 10.84
C GLU A 76 -5.45 1.27 10.23
N VAL A 77 -4.23 0.74 10.22
CA VAL A 77 -3.05 1.40 9.65
C VAL A 77 -3.03 1.23 8.14
N ARG A 78 -3.39 0.03 7.67
CA ARG A 78 -3.49 -0.31 6.25
C ARG A 78 -4.46 0.61 5.54
N GLU A 79 -5.66 0.83 6.09
CA GLU A 79 -6.66 1.71 5.48
C GLU A 79 -6.13 3.13 5.26
N VAL A 80 -5.43 3.69 6.26
CA VAL A 80 -4.82 5.02 6.16
C VAL A 80 -3.71 5.05 5.11
N VAL A 81 -2.83 4.05 5.08
CA VAL A 81 -1.76 3.93 4.07
C VAL A 81 -2.35 3.88 2.66
N VAL A 82 -3.33 3.00 2.44
CA VAL A 82 -3.97 2.81 1.14
C VAL A 82 -4.66 4.09 0.70
N LYS A 83 -5.45 4.71 1.58
CA LYS A 83 -6.13 5.98 1.28
C LYS A 83 -5.11 7.12 1.03
N HIS A 84 -3.96 7.10 1.71
CA HIS A 84 -2.94 8.13 1.52
C HIS A 84 -2.33 8.06 0.13
N TYR A 85 -1.87 6.88 -0.29
CA TYR A 85 -1.10 6.69 -1.52
C TYR A 85 -1.97 6.48 -2.76
N LEU A 86 -3.12 5.81 -2.65
CA LEU A 86 -4.01 5.55 -3.79
C LEU A 86 -5.19 6.52 -3.88
N GLY A 87 -5.57 7.13 -2.75
CA GLY A 87 -6.70 8.05 -2.71
C GLY A 87 -6.37 9.44 -3.27
N HIS A 88 -7.35 10.07 -3.89
CA HIS A 88 -7.26 11.47 -4.32
C HIS A 88 -7.74 12.43 -3.22
N GLY A 89 -7.43 13.72 -3.40
CA GLY A 89 -7.90 14.79 -2.50
C GLY A 89 -6.98 15.08 -1.31
N THR A 90 -7.42 16.02 -0.48
CA THR A 90 -6.64 16.52 0.65
C THR A 90 -6.61 15.54 1.82
N VAL A 91 -5.60 15.64 2.69
CA VAL A 91 -5.54 14.85 3.94
C VAL A 91 -6.79 15.04 4.79
N LYS A 92 -7.35 16.27 4.85
CA LYS A 92 -8.61 16.52 5.57
C LYS A 92 -9.78 15.72 5.00
N GLN A 93 -9.89 15.64 3.68
CA GLN A 93 -10.93 14.84 3.02
C GLN A 93 -10.71 13.35 3.30
N LYS A 94 -9.48 12.86 3.14
CA LYS A 94 -9.13 11.45 3.39
C LYS A 94 -9.40 11.02 4.84
N ALA A 95 -9.06 11.86 5.81
CA ALA A 95 -9.35 11.62 7.23
C ALA A 95 -10.87 11.58 7.51
N LYS A 96 -11.63 12.49 6.89
CA LYS A 96 -13.09 12.51 6.98
C LYS A 96 -13.71 11.24 6.40
N ASP A 97 -13.25 10.79 5.23
CA ASP A 97 -13.73 9.57 4.56
C ASP A 97 -13.46 8.32 5.41
N LEU A 98 -12.37 8.30 6.19
CA LEU A 98 -12.02 7.23 7.10
C LEU A 98 -12.62 7.40 8.51
N HIS A 99 -13.46 8.41 8.73
CA HIS A 99 -14.07 8.72 10.03
C HIS A 99 -13.05 8.89 11.17
N VAL A 100 -11.87 9.44 10.88
CA VAL A 100 -10.83 9.75 11.87
C VAL A 100 -10.51 11.24 11.93
N SER A 101 -9.99 11.69 13.07
CA SER A 101 -9.42 13.05 13.16
C SER A 101 -8.16 13.14 12.30
N VAL A 102 -7.82 14.35 11.84
CA VAL A 102 -6.59 14.61 11.07
C VAL A 102 -5.34 14.21 11.87
N GLU A 103 -5.35 14.44 13.18
CA GLU A 103 -4.26 14.02 14.07
C GLU A 103 -4.13 12.49 14.12
N LYS A 104 -5.25 11.78 14.29
CA LYS A 104 -5.26 10.31 14.28
C LYS A 104 -4.80 9.76 12.92
N TYR A 105 -5.21 10.42 11.82
CA TYR A 105 -4.76 10.09 10.47
C TYR A 105 -3.23 10.17 10.35
N TYR A 106 -2.61 11.30 10.73
CA TYR A 106 -1.15 11.44 10.66
C TYR A 106 -0.43 10.44 11.55
N ARG A 107 -0.94 10.18 12.76
CA ARG A 107 -0.37 9.17 13.65
C ARG A 107 -0.41 7.77 13.05
N GLN A 108 -1.55 7.37 12.49
CA GLN A 108 -1.71 6.07 11.84
C GLN A 108 -0.87 5.97 10.56
N LEU A 109 -0.79 7.05 9.77
CA LEU A 109 0.05 7.12 8.58
C LEU A 109 1.53 6.94 8.94
N ASN A 110 2.01 7.67 9.94
CA ASN A 110 3.40 7.60 10.39
C ASN A 110 3.73 6.19 10.91
N ASN A 111 2.84 5.59 11.71
CA ASN A 111 2.98 4.21 12.16
C ASN A 111 3.04 3.22 10.99
N GLY A 112 2.20 3.42 9.97
CA GLY A 112 2.21 2.62 8.75
C GLY A 112 3.49 2.77 7.95
N GLN A 113 4.00 4.00 7.83
CA GLN A 113 5.25 4.28 7.14
C GLN A 113 6.44 3.63 7.83
N TYR A 114 6.55 3.72 9.16
CA TYR A 114 7.62 3.02 9.89
C TYR A 114 7.49 1.49 9.81
N TRP A 115 6.28 0.96 9.88
CA TRP A 115 6.07 -0.48 9.74
C TRP A 115 6.47 -0.96 8.34
N LEU A 116 6.07 -0.22 7.30
CA LEU A 116 6.42 -0.55 5.91
C LEU A 116 7.90 -0.42 5.66
N HIS A 117 8.53 0.63 6.18
CA HIS A 117 9.98 0.79 6.10
C HIS A 117 10.68 -0.47 6.61
N GLY A 118 10.37 -0.92 7.84
CA GLY A 118 10.97 -2.13 8.40
C GLY A 118 10.74 -3.39 7.56
N GLN A 119 9.53 -3.58 7.03
CA GLN A 119 9.20 -4.75 6.21
C GLN A 119 9.90 -4.73 4.85
N LEU A 120 9.99 -3.56 4.22
CA LEU A 120 10.63 -3.39 2.92
C LEU A 120 12.17 -3.45 3.05
N THR A 121 12.74 -3.01 4.17
CA THR A 121 14.17 -3.25 4.48
C THR A 121 14.44 -4.75 4.63
N MET A 122 13.60 -5.49 5.39
CA MET A 122 13.76 -6.94 5.52
C MET A 122 13.57 -7.70 4.21
N ALA A 123 12.73 -7.18 3.30
CA ALA A 123 12.55 -7.72 1.96
C ALA A 123 13.70 -7.37 0.99
N GLY A 124 14.69 -6.58 1.42
CA GLY A 124 15.81 -6.13 0.59
C GLY A 124 15.42 -5.08 -0.46
N ILE A 125 14.26 -4.42 -0.29
CA ILE A 125 13.76 -3.38 -1.19
C ILE A 125 14.35 -2.01 -0.82
N LEU A 126 14.36 -1.71 0.48
CA LEU A 126 15.01 -0.52 1.02
C LEU A 126 16.39 -0.91 1.55
N SER A 127 17.38 -0.02 1.39
CA SER A 127 18.69 -0.22 2.00
C SER A 127 18.60 -0.12 3.52
N SER A 128 19.39 -0.90 4.24
CA SER A 128 19.47 -0.83 5.71
C SER A 128 20.37 0.29 6.22
N ASP A 129 21.06 0.98 5.31
CA ASP A 129 22.09 1.95 5.67
C ASP A 129 21.47 3.32 5.95
N ALA A 130 21.29 3.61 7.24
CA ALA A 130 21.18 4.93 7.82
C ALA A 130 22.06 5.01 9.07
#